data_AF-A0A2M9V3T3-F1
#
_entry.id   AF-A0A2M9V3T3-F1
#
_cell.length_a   1.000
_cell.length_b   1.000
_cell.length_c   1.000
_cell.angle_alpha   90.00
_cell.angle_beta   90.00
_cell.angle_gamma   90.00
#
_symmetry.space_group_name_H-M   'P 1'
#
loop_
_entity.id
_entity.type
_entity.pdbx_description
1 polymer ?
#
loop_
_entity_poly.entity_id
_entity_poly.type
_entity_poly.pdbx_seq_one_letter_code
_entity_poly.pdbx_strand_id
1 'polypeptide(L)'
;MGKLIWIVIGLIVYFGGGWIAKDIVFSMIEITNKTTLGDLTSYEFITYSVVAGVVSLIATLYEDNEIGYISLIAIGITCGIVREMPLSMGLIVLYNIINVGGIIWAICTNDHIK
;
A
#
# COMPACT_ATOMS: atom_id res chain seq x y z
N MET A 1 23.47 4.88 0.76
CA MET A 1 22.88 5.36 2.05
C MET A 1 21.50 5.94 1.80
N GLY A 2 21.24 6.53 0.62
CA GLY A 2 19.92 7.03 0.29
C GLY A 2 18.90 5.95 -0.03
N LYS A 3 19.27 4.72 -0.47
CA LYS A 3 18.27 3.62 -0.53
C LYS A 3 17.55 3.40 0.82
N LEU A 4 18.31 3.40 1.92
CA LEU A 4 17.75 3.29 3.27
C LEU A 4 16.85 4.50 3.61
N ILE A 5 17.28 5.71 3.26
CA ILE A 5 16.51 6.95 3.50
C ILE A 5 15.19 6.91 2.72
N TRP A 6 15.23 6.51 1.45
CA TRP A 6 14.04 6.36 0.60
C TRP A 6 13.09 5.29 1.14
N ILE A 7 13.60 4.18 1.66
CA ILE A 7 12.78 3.18 2.35
C ILE A 7 12.10 3.80 3.57
N VAL A 8 12.85 4.51 4.42
CA VAL A 8 12.29 5.17 5.61
C VAL A 8 11.21 6.19 5.23
N ILE A 9 11.46 7.02 4.20
CA ILE A 9 10.46 7.96 3.67
C ILE A 9 9.23 7.21 3.16
N GLY A 10 9.42 6.14 2.38
CA GLY A 10 8.33 5.32 1.87
C GLY A 10 7.47 4.70 2.98
N LEU A 11 8.09 4.25 4.07
CA LEU A 11 7.39 3.71 5.24
C LEU A 11 6.64 4.80 6.00
N ILE A 12 7.23 5.99 6.17
CA ILE A 12 6.54 7.13 6.79
C ILE A 12 5.31 7.53 5.97
N VAL A 13 5.42 7.57 4.64
CA VAL A 13 4.29 7.86 3.75
C VAL A 13 3.25 6.74 3.82
N TYR A 14 3.67 5.48 3.84
CA TYR A 14 2.74 4.35 3.95
C TYR A 14 1.94 4.39 5.27
N PHE A 15 2.61 4.46 6.41
CA PHE A 15 1.94 4.43 7.71
C PHE A 15 1.26 5.76 8.05
N GLY A 16 1.97 6.88 7.91
CA GLY A 16 1.44 8.21 8.24
C GLY A 16 0.46 8.73 7.20
N GLY A 17 0.82 8.64 5.91
CA GLY A 17 -0.05 9.04 4.82
C GLY A 17 -1.26 8.11 4.68
N GLY A 18 -1.08 6.80 4.85
CA GLY A 18 -2.18 5.84 4.88
C GLY A 18 -3.16 6.10 6.03
N TRP A 19 -2.66 6.47 7.21
CA TRP A 19 -3.52 6.85 8.35
C TRP A 19 -4.38 8.08 8.04
N ILE A 20 -3.79 9.14 7.50
CA ILE A 20 -4.54 10.34 7.12
C ILE A 20 -5.53 10.03 5.99
N ALA A 21 -5.09 9.27 4.97
CA ALA A 21 -5.90 8.94 3.81
C ALA A 21 -7.12 8.10 4.17
N LYS A 22 -7.00 7.14 5.09
CA LYS A 22 -8.15 6.33 5.49
C LYS A 22 -9.22 7.15 6.20
N ASP A 23 -8.83 8.14 7.01
CA ASP A 23 -9.76 8.99 7.75
C ASP A 23 -10.52 9.89 6.77
N ILE A 24 -9.84 10.36 5.73
CA ILE A 24 -10.45 11.07 4.60
C ILE A 24 -11.45 10.17 3.86
N VAL A 25 -11.08 8.92 3.53
CA VAL A 25 -11.99 7.97 2.86
C VAL A 25 -13.20 7.66 3.74
N PHE A 26 -13.00 7.44 5.04
CA PHE A 26 -14.07 7.20 6.00
C PHE A 26 -15.02 8.39 6.15
N SER A 27 -14.54 9.61 5.95
CA SER A 27 -15.39 10.81 5.94
C SER A 27 -16.25 10.95 4.69
N MET A 28 -15.92 10.25 3.59
CA MET A 28 -16.65 10.31 2.32
C MET A 28 -17.68 9.18 2.16
N ILE A 29 -17.50 8.05 2.84
CA ILE A 29 -18.44 6.92 2.76
C ILE A 29 -19.67 7.19 3.63
N GLU A 30 -20.84 6.80 3.12
CA GLU A 30 -22.07 6.86 3.89
C GLU A 30 -22.11 5.69 4.88
N ILE A 31 -21.83 5.98 6.16
CA ILE A 31 -21.89 4.97 7.23
C ILE A 31 -23.35 4.80 7.64
N THR A 32 -23.94 3.66 7.26
CA THR A 32 -25.31 3.29 7.61
C THR A 32 -25.32 2.14 8.62
N ASN A 33 -26.48 1.84 9.19
CA ASN A 33 -26.64 0.68 10.10
C ASN A 33 -26.36 -0.68 9.45
N LYS A 34 -26.18 -0.73 8.12
CA LYS A 34 -25.83 -1.94 7.37
C LYS A 34 -24.33 -2.07 7.11
N THR A 35 -23.55 -1.01 7.34
CA THR A 35 -22.10 -1.00 7.11
C THR A 35 -21.44 -1.94 8.12
N THR A 36 -20.79 -3.00 7.64
CA THR A 36 -20.11 -3.96 8.50
C THR A 36 -18.68 -3.51 8.82
N LEU A 37 -18.09 -4.06 9.88
CA LEU A 37 -16.67 -3.90 10.17
C LEU A 37 -15.77 -4.43 9.03
N GLY A 38 -16.25 -5.45 8.30
CA GLY A 38 -15.57 -5.99 7.12
C GLY A 38 -15.52 -5.00 5.97
N ASP A 39 -16.62 -4.28 5.73
CA ASP A 39 -16.68 -3.24 4.70
C ASP A 39 -15.71 -2.10 5.02
N LEU A 40 -15.72 -1.63 6.27
CA LEU A 40 -14.84 -0.55 6.70
C LEU A 40 -13.36 -0.94 6.59
N THR A 41 -13.03 -2.17 6.97
CA THR A 41 -11.65 -2.69 6.82
C THR A 41 -11.25 -2.85 5.36
N SER A 42 -12.17 -3.23 4.48
CA SER A 42 -11.91 -3.31 3.04
C SER A 42 -11.56 -1.93 2.46
N TYR A 43 -12.27 -0.88 2.87
CA TYR A 43 -11.93 0.49 2.49
C TYR A 43 -10.56 0.92 3.03
N GLU A 44 -10.24 0.57 4.28
CA GLU A 44 -8.92 0.82 4.86
C GLU A 44 -7.81 0.15 4.04
N PHE A 45 -7.96 -1.14 3.74
CA PHE A 45 -7.01 -1.88 2.92
C PHE A 45 -6.91 -1.34 1.49
N ILE A 46 -8.00 -0.98 0.83
CA ILE A 46 -7.88 -0.36 -0.49
C ILE A 46 -7.08 0.95 -0.40
N THR A 47 -7.33 1.75 0.63
CA THR A 47 -6.64 3.02 0.83
C THR A 47 -5.13 2.83 1.04
N TYR A 48 -4.73 1.94 1.94
CA TYR A 48 -3.30 1.65 2.17
C TYR A 48 -2.61 1.05 0.95
N SER A 49 -3.30 0.22 0.16
CA SER A 49 -2.73 -0.34 -1.07
C SER A 49 -2.54 0.73 -2.14
N VAL A 50 -3.46 1.68 -2.24
CA VAL A 50 -3.30 2.83 -3.13
C VAL A 50 -2.10 3.68 -2.70
N VAL A 51 -1.95 3.96 -1.40
CA VAL A 51 -0.78 4.70 -0.88
C VAL A 51 0.52 3.95 -1.19
N ALA A 52 0.58 2.65 -0.91
CA ALA A 52 1.75 1.83 -1.23
C ALA A 52 2.04 1.81 -2.74
N GLY A 53 1.00 1.65 -3.56
CA GLY A 53 1.09 1.67 -5.01
C GLY A 53 1.64 2.98 -5.54
N VAL A 54 1.21 4.13 -5.00
CA VAL A 54 1.75 5.45 -5.40
C VAL A 54 3.23 5.57 -5.04
N VAL A 55 3.63 5.16 -3.83
CA VAL A 55 5.05 5.21 -3.41
C VAL A 55 5.89 4.29 -4.29
N SER A 56 5.46 3.06 -4.51
CA SER A 56 6.13 2.11 -5.41
C SER A 56 6.18 2.63 -6.84
N LEU A 57 5.13 3.28 -7.33
CA LEU A 57 5.08 3.83 -8.69
C LEU A 57 6.08 4.96 -8.86
N ILE A 58 6.16 5.89 -7.90
CA ILE A 58 7.15 6.98 -7.93
C ILE A 58 8.57 6.41 -7.94
N ALA A 59 8.85 5.43 -7.08
CA ALA A 59 10.15 4.76 -7.03
C ALA A 59 10.47 4.00 -8.32
N THR A 60 9.46 3.55 -9.06
CA THR A 60 9.63 2.78 -10.30
C THR A 60 9.78 3.71 -11.52
N LEU A 61 9.01 4.80 -11.58
CA LEU A 61 9.09 5.79 -12.67
C LEU A 61 10.40 6.58 -12.65
N TYR A 62 11.06 6.68 -11.50
CA TYR A 62 12.35 7.34 -11.39
C TYR A 62 13.41 6.60 -12.23
N GLU A 63 13.72 7.15 -13.41
CA GLU A 63 14.64 6.57 -14.41
C GLU A 63 14.20 5.17 -14.93
N ASP A 64 12.88 4.93 -14.95
CA ASP A 64 12.20 3.76 -15.57
C ASP A 64 12.77 2.39 -15.17
N ASN A 65 12.55 2.01 -13.91
CA ASN A 65 12.94 0.72 -13.35
C ASN A 65 11.94 -0.39 -13.73
N GLU A 66 12.16 -1.09 -14.84
CA GLU A 66 11.28 -2.18 -15.30
C GLU A 66 11.03 -3.28 -14.24
N ILE A 67 12.04 -3.61 -13.41
CA ILE A 67 11.95 -4.65 -12.38
C ILE A 67 11.07 -4.19 -11.20
N GLY A 68 11.01 -2.88 -10.95
CA GLY A 68 10.20 -2.28 -9.90
C GLY A 68 8.69 -2.45 -10.12
N TYR A 69 8.23 -2.52 -11.38
CA TYR A 69 6.79 -2.66 -11.70
C TYR A 69 6.18 -3.97 -11.18
N ILE A 70 6.99 -5.00 -10.90
CA ILE A 70 6.53 -6.24 -10.28
C ILE A 70 5.88 -5.95 -8.91
N SER A 71 6.39 -4.97 -8.17
CA SER A 71 5.80 -4.57 -6.89
C SER A 71 4.38 -4.02 -7.05
N LEU A 72 4.12 -3.27 -8.14
CA LEU A 72 2.80 -2.70 -8.44
C LEU A 72 1.78 -3.78 -8.78
N ILE A 73 2.20 -4.82 -9.50
CA ILE A 73 1.36 -5.98 -9.80
C ILE A 73 1.00 -6.70 -8.48
N ALA A 74 1.98 -6.94 -7.61
CA ALA A 74 1.73 -7.59 -6.31
C ALA A 74 0.78 -6.77 -5.41
N ILE A 75 0.98 -5.46 -5.32
CA ILE A 75 0.10 -4.54 -4.57
C ILE A 75 -1.30 -4.51 -5.19
N GLY A 76 -1.41 -4.45 -6.52
CA GLY A 76 -2.68 -4.45 -7.23
C GLY A 76 -3.50 -5.73 -7.04
N ILE A 77 -2.85 -6.89 -7.12
CA ILE A 77 -3.48 -8.18 -6.82
C ILE A 77 -3.99 -8.20 -5.37
N THR A 78 -3.16 -7.75 -4.44
CA THR A 78 -3.51 -7.72 -3.01
C THR A 78 -4.71 -6.81 -2.75
N CYS A 79 -4.75 -5.64 -3.39
CA CYS A 79 -5.89 -4.71 -3.33
C CYS A 79 -7.20 -5.34 -3.85
N GLY A 80 -7.14 -6.11 -4.94
CA GLY A 80 -8.32 -6.74 -5.54
C GLY A 80 -8.88 -7.90 -4.73
N ILE A 81 -8.00 -8.73 -4.16
CA ILE A 81 -8.40 -9.95 -3.45
C ILE A 81 -8.93 -9.66 -2.04
N VAL A 82 -8.47 -8.58 -1.40
CA VAL A 82 -8.81 -8.27 -0.01
C VAL A 82 -10.32 -8.13 0.23
N ARG A 83 -11.07 -7.72 -0.79
CA ARG A 83 -12.52 -7.51 -0.71
C ARG A 83 -13.31 -8.81 -0.63
N GLU A 84 -12.74 -9.89 -1.14
CA GLU A 84 -13.38 -11.21 -1.21
C GLU A 84 -12.96 -12.15 -0.07
N MET A 85 -12.01 -11.73 0.77
CA MET A 85 -11.46 -12.57 1.84
C MET A 85 -12.12 -12.29 3.20
N PRO A 86 -12.36 -13.33 4.01
CA PRO A 86 -12.86 -13.14 5.36
C PRO A 86 -11.83 -12.42 6.24
N LEU A 87 -12.31 -11.52 7.09
CA LEU A 87 -11.46 -10.76 7.99
C LEU A 87 -10.72 -11.68 8.97
N SER A 88 -9.39 -11.63 8.96
CA SER A 88 -8.53 -12.40 9.87
C SER A 88 -7.28 -11.59 10.21
N MET A 89 -6.77 -11.76 11.44
CA MET A 89 -5.50 -11.16 11.84
C MET A 89 -4.34 -11.60 10.94
N GLY A 90 -4.33 -12.85 10.48
CA GLY A 90 -3.31 -13.35 9.55
C GLY A 90 -3.36 -12.62 8.21
N LEU A 91 -4.56 -12.28 7.73
CA LEU A 91 -4.74 -11.54 6.49
C LEU A 91 -4.25 -10.10 6.63
N ILE A 92 -4.57 -9.42 7.73
CA ILE A 92 -4.08 -8.06 8.03
C ILE A 92 -2.55 -8.01 7.98
N VAL A 93 -1.89 -9.00 8.60
CA VAL A 93 -0.43 -9.09 8.62
C VAL A 93 0.13 -9.34 7.23
N LEU A 94 -0.40 -10.35 6.51
CA LEU A 94 0.07 -10.68 5.16
C LEU A 94 -0.09 -9.50 4.19
N TYR A 95 -1.23 -8.83 4.24
CA TYR A 95 -1.55 -7.64 3.47
C TYR A 95 -0.50 -6.54 3.66
N ASN A 96 -0.16 -6.22 4.92
CA ASN A 96 0.86 -5.22 5.22
C ASN A 96 2.25 -5.64 4.77
N ILE A 97 2.60 -6.93 4.90
CA ILE A 97 3.88 -7.46 4.41
C ILE A 97 4.00 -7.26 2.90
N ILE A 98 2.94 -7.50 2.13
CA ILE A 98 3.00 -7.35 0.67
C ILE A 98 3.17 -5.87 0.28
N ASN A 99 2.41 -4.95 0.89
CA ASN A 99 2.55 -3.52 0.58
C ASN A 99 3.92 -2.97 0.97
N VAL A 100 4.37 -3.25 2.20
CA VAL A 100 5.69 -2.81 2.68
C VAL A 100 6.80 -3.45 1.86
N GLY A 101 6.69 -4.75 1.58
CA GLY A 101 7.62 -5.49 0.73
C GLY A 101 7.67 -4.92 -0.69
N GLY A 102 6.52 -4.54 -1.26
CA GLY A 102 6.44 -3.90 -2.57
C GLY A 102 7.13 -2.54 -2.62
N ILE A 103 6.97 -1.71 -1.59
CA ILE A 103 7.68 -0.43 -1.46
C ILE A 103 9.19 -0.67 -1.41
N ILE A 104 9.65 -1.57 -0.54
CA ILE A 104 11.06 -1.90 -0.38
C ILE A 104 11.63 -2.45 -1.69
N TRP A 105 10.90 -3.35 -2.36
CA TRP A 105 11.29 -3.94 -3.63
C TRP A 105 11.47 -2.87 -4.72
N ALA A 106 10.49 -1.98 -4.90
CA ALA A 106 10.55 -0.90 -5.89
C ALA A 106 11.78 -0.01 -5.70
N ILE A 107 12.09 0.34 -4.44
CA ILE A 107 13.22 1.20 -4.10
C ILE A 107 14.56 0.45 -4.23
N CYS A 108 14.63 -0.79 -3.77
CA CYS A 108 15.86 -1.57 -3.79
C CYS A 108 16.29 -1.96 -5.20
N THR A 109 15.33 -2.28 -6.07
CA THR A 109 15.57 -2.65 -7.47
C THR A 109 15.86 -1.44 -8.36
N ASN A 110 15.63 -0.22 -7.88
CA ASN A 110 16.02 0.96 -8.61
C ASN A 110 17.52 1.27 -8.35
N ASP A 111 18.33 1.17 -9.39
CA ASP A 111 19.78 1.41 -9.33
C ASP A 111 20.16 2.90 -9.30
N HIS A 112 19.22 3.77 -9.66
CA HIS A 112 19.39 5.21 -9.70
C HIS A 112 19.15 5.86 -8.33
N ILE A 113 18.51 5.15 -7.41
CA ILE A 113 18.38 5.55 -6.00
C ILE A 113 19.65 5.12 -5.24
N LYS A 114 20.43 6.07 -4.72
CA LYS A 114 21.74 5.82 -4.06
C LYS A 114 21.72 6.13 -2.56
#